data_AF-A0A533V7J6-F1
#
_entry.id   AF-A0A533V7J6-F1
#
_cell.length_a   1.000
_cell.length_b   1.000
_cell.length_c   1.000
_cell.angle_alpha   90.00
_cell.angle_beta   90.00
_cell.angle_gamma   90.00
#
_symmetry.space_group_name_H-M   'P 1'
#
loop_
_entity.id
_entity.type
_entity.pdbx_description
1 polymer ?
#
loop_
_entity_poly.entity_id
_entity_poly.type
_entity_poly.pdbx_seq_one_letter_code
_entity_poly.pdbx_strand_id
1 'polypeptide(L)'
;MTDNIKVSINDGLLVKSLLAMPNNLSIGKFQELSQIRSRTTAKELLNYLRELGIGNLSEDYVFFSEKDKLDTILLAMKLGCDPEIYQEICIGMILNYLHHY
;
A
#
# COMPACT_ATOMS: atom_id res chain seq x y z
N MET A 1 -22.83 -19.02 0.91
CA MET A 1 -21.65 -19.12 1.78
C MET A 1 -20.47 -18.64 0.96
N THR A 2 -20.18 -17.34 1.03
CA THR A 2 -18.92 -16.77 0.54
C THR A 2 -18.00 -16.75 1.74
N ASP A 3 -17.05 -17.68 1.76
CA ASP A 3 -15.99 -17.73 2.76
C ASP A 3 -15.23 -16.41 2.68
N ASN A 4 -15.60 -15.49 3.57
CA ASN A 4 -14.89 -14.27 3.84
C ASN A 4 -13.55 -14.65 4.44
N ILE A 5 -12.59 -15.02 3.60
CA ILE A 5 -11.17 -14.87 3.91
C ILE A 5 -10.93 -13.36 3.92
N LYS A 6 -11.51 -12.68 4.92
CA LYS A 6 -10.92 -11.46 5.46
C LYS A 6 -9.61 -11.94 6.05
N VAL A 7 -8.58 -12.04 5.20
CA VAL A 7 -7.23 -11.75 5.66
C VAL A 7 -7.42 -10.45 6.42
N SER A 8 -7.16 -10.48 7.73
CA SER A 8 -7.04 -9.26 8.50
C SER A 8 -5.87 -8.53 7.89
N ILE A 9 -6.12 -7.81 6.80
CA ILE A 9 -5.22 -6.82 6.26
C ILE A 9 -5.27 -5.75 7.34
N ASN A 10 -4.40 -5.98 8.31
CA ASN A 10 -4.14 -5.09 9.39
C ASN A 10 -3.83 -3.75 8.74
N ASP A 11 -4.55 -2.71 9.14
CA ASP A 11 -4.35 -1.31 8.81
C ASP A 11 -2.86 -0.93 8.65
N GLY A 12 -1.99 -1.49 9.48
CA GLY A 12 -0.54 -1.31 9.41
C GLY A 12 0.14 -1.86 8.13
N LEU A 13 -0.39 -2.90 7.50
CA LEU A 13 0.10 -3.43 6.21
C LEU A 13 -0.22 -2.49 5.05
N LEU A 14 -1.42 -1.90 5.03
CA LEU A 14 -1.80 -0.91 4.01
C LEU A 14 -0.92 0.33 4.11
N VAL A 15 -0.72 0.85 5.32
CA VAL A 15 0.16 2.01 5.53
C VAL A 15 1.59 1.70 5.10
N LYS A 16 2.11 0.52 5.46
CA LYS A 16 3.43 0.06 5.04
C LYS A 16 3.60 -0.05 3.52
N SER A 17 2.54 -0.41 2.80
CA SER A 17 2.57 -0.48 1.33
C SER A 17 2.88 0.88 0.69
N LEU A 18 2.47 1.99 1.31
CA LEU A 18 2.70 3.35 0.82
C LEU A 18 4.19 3.70 0.70
N LEU A 19 5.06 3.09 1.51
CA LEU A 19 6.52 3.27 1.44
C LEU A 19 7.11 2.73 0.13
N ALA A 20 6.45 1.76 -0.50
CA ALA A 20 6.86 1.20 -1.77
C ALA A 20 6.18 1.90 -2.97
N MET A 21 5.29 2.86 -2.73
CA MET A 21 4.55 3.56 -3.78
C MET A 21 5.02 5.03 -3.95
N PRO A 22 4.94 5.59 -5.16
CA PRO A 22 4.62 4.93 -6.43
C PRO A 22 5.90 4.42 -7.08
N ASN A 23 5.95 3.14 -7.47
CA ASN A 23 7.11 2.55 -8.10
C ASN A 23 6.74 1.33 -8.96
N ASN A 24 7.66 0.94 -9.86
CA ASN A 24 7.70 -0.38 -10.46
C ASN A 24 8.76 -1.22 -9.75
N LEU A 25 8.34 -2.30 -9.08
CA LEU A 25 9.18 -3.08 -8.19
C LEU A 25 8.99 -4.57 -8.44
N SER A 26 10.04 -5.36 -8.20
CA SER A 26 9.83 -6.79 -7.98
C SER A 26 9.04 -7.00 -6.68
N ILE A 27 8.32 -8.11 -6.56
CA ILE A 27 7.59 -8.47 -5.32
C ILE A 27 8.56 -8.51 -4.13
N GLY A 28 9.80 -8.97 -4.33
CA GLY A 28 10.83 -8.96 -3.30
C GLY A 28 11.23 -7.56 -2.86
N LYS A 29 11.34 -6.60 -3.80
CA LYS A 29 11.68 -5.22 -3.46
C LYS A 29 10.52 -4.48 -2.80
N PHE A 30 9.28 -4.73 -3.26
CA PHE A 30 8.07 -4.27 -2.58
C PHE A 30 8.05 -4.75 -1.13
N GLN A 31 8.29 -6.04 -0.91
CA GLN A 31 8.33 -6.64 0.43
C GLN A 31 9.36 -5.95 1.35
N GLU A 32 10.56 -5.69 0.84
CA GLU A 32 11.64 -5.01 1.55
C GLU A 32 11.25 -3.58 1.95
N LEU A 33 10.78 -2.77 0.98
CA LEU A 33 10.43 -1.37 1.19
C LEU A 33 9.22 -1.19 2.11
N SER A 34 8.22 -2.08 1.97
CA SER A 34 7.06 -2.11 2.85
C SER A 34 7.34 -2.76 4.20
N GLN A 35 8.57 -3.23 4.47
CA GLN A 35 8.96 -3.84 5.73
C GLN A 35 8.02 -5.01 6.13
N ILE A 36 7.59 -5.78 5.12
CA ILE A 36 6.74 -6.96 5.30
C ILE A 36 7.67 -8.17 5.39
N ARG A 37 7.67 -8.88 6.52
CA ARG A 37 8.59 -10.02 6.70
C ARG A 37 8.22 -11.24 5.85
N SER A 38 6.94 -11.48 5.65
CA SER A 38 6.43 -12.67 4.95
C SER A 38 6.15 -12.37 3.48
N ARG A 39 6.77 -13.15 2.58
CA ARG A 39 6.49 -13.06 1.13
C ARG A 39 5.04 -13.41 0.82
N THR A 40 4.45 -14.36 1.56
CA THR A 40 3.04 -14.73 1.43
C THR A 40 2.13 -13.55 1.77
N THR A 41 2.39 -12.87 2.90
CA THR A 41 1.61 -11.69 3.30
C THR A 41 1.76 -10.53 2.31
N ALA A 42 2.96 -10.33 1.76
CA ALA A 42 3.17 -9.33 0.71
C ALA A 42 2.33 -9.66 -0.54
N LYS A 43 2.30 -10.92 -0.97
CA LYS A 43 1.47 -11.35 -2.12
C LYS A 43 -0.02 -11.22 -1.85
N GLU A 44 -0.49 -11.58 -0.65
CA GLU A 44 -1.89 -11.41 -0.24
C GLU A 44 -2.31 -9.93 -0.27
N LEU A 45 -1.47 -9.03 0.26
CA LEU A 45 -1.71 -7.59 0.21
C LEU A 45 -1.74 -7.07 -1.24
N LEU A 46 -0.79 -7.49 -2.08
CA LEU A 46 -0.76 -7.10 -3.50
C LEU A 46 -2.00 -7.58 -4.26
N ASN A 47 -2.45 -8.81 -4.00
CA ASN A 47 -3.67 -9.34 -4.59
C ASN A 47 -4.90 -8.54 -4.14
N TYR A 48 -4.98 -8.20 -2.85
CA TYR A 48 -6.05 -7.36 -2.32
C TYR A 48 -6.08 -5.98 -2.96
N LEU A 49 -4.94 -5.30 -3.06
CA LEU A 49 -4.85 -3.99 -3.72
C LEU A 49 -5.29 -4.09 -5.19
N ARG A 50 -4.83 -5.12 -5.91
CA ARG A 50 -5.24 -5.39 -7.29
C ARG A 50 -6.75 -5.60 -7.42
N GLU A 51 -7.38 -6.34 -6.50
CA GLU A 51 -8.84 -6.55 -6.49
C GLU A 51 -9.62 -5.25 -6.31
N LEU A 52 -9.02 -4.25 -5.66
CA LEU A 52 -9.55 -2.89 -5.54
C LEU A 52 -9.20 -1.98 -6.72
N GLY A 53 -8.52 -2.51 -7.75
CA GLY A 53 -8.06 -1.74 -8.90
C GLY A 53 -6.84 -0.85 -8.60
N ILE A 54 -6.10 -1.14 -7.53
CA ILE A 54 -4.91 -0.42 -7.11
C ILE A 54 -3.67 -1.20 -7.54
N GLY A 55 -2.93 -0.62 -8.48
CA GLY A 55 -1.71 -1.20 -9.04
C GLY A 55 -1.96 -2.37 -9.98
N ASN A 56 -0.92 -2.71 -10.74
CA ASN A 56 -0.94 -3.84 -11.68
C ASN A 56 0.10 -4.88 -11.25
N LEU A 57 -0.37 -6.11 -11.05
CA LEU A 57 0.47 -7.25 -10.66
C LEU A 57 0.75 -8.15 -11.87
N SER A 58 2.03 -8.35 -12.15
CA SER A 58 2.56 -9.41 -13.02
C SER A 58 3.19 -10.52 -12.16
N GLU A 59 3.66 -11.63 -12.77
CA GLU A 59 4.14 -12.83 -12.05
C GLU A 59 5.13 -12.51 -10.92
N ASP A 60 6.11 -11.63 -11.16
CA ASP A 60 7.14 -11.26 -10.19
C ASP A 60 7.29 -9.75 -9.96
N TYR A 61 6.46 -8.93 -10.60
CA TYR A 61 6.54 -7.47 -10.57
C TYR A 61 5.22 -6.83 -10.22
N VAL A 62 5.28 -5.68 -9.55
CA VAL A 62 4.15 -4.81 -9.28
C VAL A 62 4.45 -3.41 -9.76
N PHE A 63 3.45 -2.80 -10.39
CA PHE A 63 3.46 -1.43 -10.84
C PHE A 63 2.44 -0.60 -10.07
N PHE A 64 2.88 0.49 -9.44
CA PHE A 64 2.03 1.49 -8.81
C PHE A 64 2.25 2.87 -9.43
N SER A 65 1.16 3.49 -9.86
CA SER A 65 1.09 4.88 -10.28
C SER A 65 0.88 5.83 -9.09
N GLU A 66 1.05 7.14 -9.32
CA GLU A 66 0.69 8.18 -8.35
C GLU A 66 -0.77 8.07 -7.91
N LYS A 67 -1.68 7.74 -8.85
CA LYS A 67 -3.10 7.53 -8.56
C LYS A 67 -3.29 6.35 -7.59
N ASP A 68 -2.59 5.25 -7.81
CA ASP A 68 -2.67 4.06 -6.94
C ASP A 68 -2.23 4.40 -5.51
N LYS A 69 -1.21 5.23 -5.35
CA LYS A 69 -0.78 5.72 -4.04
C LYS A 69 -1.88 6.53 -3.35
N LEU A 70 -2.49 7.47 -4.07
CA LEU A 70 -3.60 8.28 -3.53
C LEU A 70 -4.82 7.43 -3.18
N ASP A 71 -5.19 6.47 -4.02
CA ASP A 71 -6.30 5.55 -3.75
C ASP A 71 -6.01 4.67 -2.51
N THR A 72 -4.76 4.24 -2.34
CA THR A 72 -4.33 3.48 -1.15
C THR A 72 -4.41 4.34 0.12
N ILE A 73 -4.00 5.60 0.06
CA ILE A 73 -4.15 6.55 1.18
C ILE A 73 -5.63 6.71 1.54
N LEU A 74 -6.48 6.96 0.55
CA LEU A 74 -7.91 7.13 0.75
C LEU A 74 -8.56 5.88 1.35
N LEU A 75 -8.18 4.69 0.87
CA LEU A 75 -8.63 3.42 1.41
C LEU A 75 -8.25 3.27 2.88
N ALA A 76 -6.99 3.56 3.20
CA ALA A 76 -6.48 3.43 4.54
C ALA A 76 -7.13 4.46 5.50
N MET A 77 -7.45 5.66 5.03
CA MET A 77 -8.28 6.62 5.78
C MET A 77 -9.71 6.11 6.02
N LYS A 78 -10.34 5.52 5.00
CA LYS A 78 -11.72 4.97 5.11
C LYS A 78 -11.83 3.82 6.09
N LEU A 79 -10.77 3.04 6.26
CA LEU A 79 -10.74 1.90 7.18
C LEU A 79 -10.55 2.31 8.64
N GLY A 80 -10.37 3.60 8.92
CA GLY A 80 -10.20 4.09 10.29
C GLY A 80 -8.81 3.83 10.86
N CYS A 81 -7.83 3.57 10.00
CA CYS A 81 -6.43 3.48 10.39
C CYS A 81 -6.02 4.74 11.19
N ASP A 82 -5.28 4.55 12.28
CA ASP A 82 -5.00 5.56 13.29
C ASP A 82 -4.24 6.79 12.72
N PRO A 83 -4.79 8.03 12.83
CA PRO A 83 -4.21 9.27 12.31
C PRO A 83 -2.78 9.56 12.81
N GLU A 84 -2.34 9.01 13.96
CA GLU A 84 -0.98 9.21 14.45
C GLU A 84 0.08 8.61 13.51
N ILE A 85 -0.19 7.45 12.91
CA ILE A 85 0.72 6.83 11.92
C ILE A 85 0.72 7.65 10.61
N TYR A 86 -0.39 8.32 10.30
CA TYR A 86 -0.47 9.24 9.17
C TYR A 86 0.24 10.55 9.41
N GLN A 87 0.50 10.97 10.65
CA GLN A 87 1.08 12.28 10.87
C GLN A 87 2.47 12.37 10.23
N GLU A 88 3.33 11.36 10.38
CA GLU A 88 4.66 11.36 9.75
C GLU A 88 4.60 11.16 8.22
N ILE A 89 3.74 10.24 7.75
CA ILE A 89 3.64 9.92 6.32
C ILE A 89 2.94 11.06 5.54
N CYS A 90 1.83 11.60 6.06
CA CYS A 90 1.12 12.72 5.46
C CYS A 90 1.88 14.03 5.63
N ILE A 91 2.56 14.31 6.74
CA ILE A 91 3.42 15.51 6.85
C ILE A 91 4.56 15.40 5.82
N GLY A 92 5.24 14.26 5.73
CA GLY A 92 6.28 14.05 4.73
C GLY A 92 5.79 14.22 3.29
N MET A 93 4.56 13.77 2.98
CA MET A 93 3.97 13.90 1.66
C MET A 93 3.42 15.30 1.35
N ILE A 94 2.78 15.97 2.32
CA ILE A 94 2.32 17.37 2.17
C ILE A 94 3.50 18.30 2.00
N LEU A 95 4.58 18.12 2.78
CA LEU A 95 5.81 18.91 2.64
C LEU A 95 6.46 18.71 1.27
N ASN A 96 6.50 17.49 0.74
CA ASN A 96 7.01 17.22 -0.60
C ASN A 96 6.14 17.82 -1.71
N TYR A 97 4.81 17.79 -1.54
CA TYR A 97 3.87 18.35 -2.51
C TYR A 97 3.90 19.88 -2.52
N LEU A 98 4.10 20.51 -1.36
CA LEU A 98 4.25 21.97 -1.24
C LEU A 98 5.61 22.49 -1.72
N HIS A 99 6.67 21.69 -1.68
CA HIS A 99 7.99 22.08 -2.18
C HIS A 99 8.12 22.08 -3.72
N HIS A 100 7.14 21.53 -4.42
CA HIS A 100 7.06 21.52 -5.88
C HIS A 100 6.16 22.63 -6.47
N TYR A 101 5.74 23.60 -5.66
CA TYR A 101 5.07 24.83 -6.06
C TYR A 101 5.82 26.07 -5.60
#